data_AF-A0ABC8JHE8-F1
#
_entry.id   AF-A0ABC8JHE8-F1
#
_cell.length_a   1.000
_cell.length_b   1.000
_cell.length_c   1.000
_cell.angle_alpha   90.00
_cell.angle_beta   90.00
_cell.angle_gamma   90.00
#
_symmetry.space_group_name_H-M   'P 1'
#
loop_
_entity.id
_entity.type
_entity.pdbx_description
1 polymer ?
#
loop_
_entity_poly.entity_id
_entity_poly.type
_entity_poly.pdbx_seq_one_letter_code
_entity_poly.pdbx_strand_id
1 'polypeptide(L)'
;MYSNGLLATMDVNRLAKAHVRLWEGLGDKTAFGRYICFDTILSKDGAEKLAKDIGVHVEKICGSNNDSDANAEASTPSLQISDKKLLDLMSRTLRSCYHES
;
A
#
# COMPACT_ATOMS: atom_id res chain seq x y z
N MET A 1 -8.44 -14.70 0.18
CA MET A 1 -8.18 -13.76 1.30
C MET A 1 -6.72 -13.87 1.71
N TYR A 2 -6.13 -12.96 2.50
CA TYR A 2 -4.67 -12.73 2.61
C TYR A 2 -3.78 -13.89 3.15
N SER A 3 -4.24 -15.14 3.11
CA SER A 3 -3.53 -16.34 3.57
C SER A 3 -2.13 -16.47 2.96
N ASN A 4 -1.98 -16.05 1.70
CA ASN A 4 -0.71 -16.03 0.95
C ASN A 4 -0.30 -14.61 0.47
N GLY A 5 -0.89 -13.55 1.05
CA GLY A 5 -0.73 -12.17 0.56
C GLY A 5 -0.19 -11.19 1.60
N LEU A 6 0.36 -10.06 1.15
CA LEU A 6 0.80 -8.98 2.05
C LEU A 6 -0.39 -8.13 2.51
N LEU A 7 -0.53 -7.93 3.82
CA LEU A 7 -1.47 -6.95 4.38
C LEU A 7 -0.75 -5.63 4.61
N ALA A 8 -0.95 -4.68 3.70
CA ALA A 8 -0.45 -3.32 3.85
C ALA A 8 -1.46 -2.45 4.61
N THR A 9 -0.98 -1.72 5.60
CA THR A 9 -1.77 -0.80 6.42
C THR A 9 -1.25 0.63 6.27
N MET A 10 -2.12 1.61 6.47
CA MET A 10 -1.77 3.02 6.44
C MET A 10 -2.64 3.80 7.43
N ASP A 11 -2.03 4.74 8.14
CA ASP A 11 -2.77 5.77 8.86
C ASP A 11 -3.55 6.68 7.90
N VAL A 12 -4.82 6.90 8.19
CA VAL A 12 -5.73 7.68 7.32
C VAL A 12 -5.32 9.16 7.22
N ASN A 13 -4.78 9.74 8.29
CA ASN A 13 -4.34 11.14 8.27
C ASN A 13 -3.09 11.30 7.40
N ARG A 14 -2.17 10.33 7.47
CA ARG A 14 -0.99 10.27 6.59
C ARG A 14 -1.39 10.07 5.14
N LEU A 15 -2.39 9.21 4.88
CA LEU A 15 -2.93 9.03 3.52
C LEU A 15 -3.50 10.32 2.95
N ALA A 16 -4.29 11.05 3.75
CA ALA A 16 -4.86 12.33 3.34
C ALA A 16 -3.76 13.37 3.05
N LYS A 17 -2.76 13.48 3.92
CA LYS A 17 -1.60 14.38 3.71
C LYS A 17 -0.82 14.02 2.45
N ALA A 18 -0.63 12.74 2.17
CA ALA A 18 0.06 12.28 0.96
C ALA A 18 -0.72 12.69 -0.30
N HIS A 19 -2.05 12.57 -0.30
CA HIS A 19 -2.88 13.02 -1.41
C HIS A 19 -2.79 14.53 -1.64
N VAL A 20 -2.88 15.33 -0.58
CA VAL A 20 -2.75 16.80 -0.67
C VAL A 20 -1.38 17.18 -1.23
N ARG A 21 -0.30 16.62 -0.67
CA ARG A 21 1.07 16.90 -1.14
C ARG A 21 1.29 16.49 -2.59
N LEU A 22 0.71 15.36 -3.00
CA LEU A 22 0.81 14.91 -4.39
C LEU A 22 0.09 15.89 -5.32
N TRP A 23 -1.12 16.33 -4.95
CA TRP A 23 -1.87 17.31 -5.72
C TRP A 23 -1.12 18.64 -5.83
N GLU A 24 -0.66 19.19 -4.71
CA GLU A 24 0.11 20.44 -4.67
C GLU A 24 1.43 20.33 -5.44
N GLY A 25 2.15 19.21 -5.29
CA GLY A 25 3.43 18.94 -5.94
C GLY A 25 3.32 18.61 -7.43
N LEU A 26 2.13 18.34 -7.95
CA LEU A 26 1.89 18.19 -9.38
C LEU A 26 1.73 19.55 -10.07
N GLY A 27 1.22 20.57 -9.37
CA GLY A 27 0.91 21.88 -9.96
C GLY A 27 -0.01 21.74 -11.20
N ASP A 28 0.28 22.51 -12.26
CA ASP A 28 -0.46 22.45 -13.54
C ASP A 28 -0.16 21.19 -14.37
N LYS A 29 0.76 20.33 -13.91
CA LYS A 29 1.06 19.07 -14.59
C LYS A 29 0.07 18.02 -14.14
N THR A 30 -0.68 17.49 -15.10
CA THR A 30 -1.50 16.30 -14.91
C THR A 30 -0.60 15.07 -14.73
N ALA A 31 -0.07 14.79 -13.53
CA ALA A 31 0.43 13.44 -13.29
C ALA A 31 -0.76 12.51 -13.09
N PHE A 32 -0.87 11.55 -14.00
CA PHE A 32 -1.95 10.59 -14.05
C PHE A 32 -1.45 9.19 -13.67
N GLY A 33 -2.36 8.37 -13.16
CA GLY A 33 -2.13 6.95 -12.92
C GLY A 33 -2.23 6.53 -11.46
N ARG A 34 -1.88 5.27 -11.21
CA ARG A 34 -2.01 4.63 -9.90
C ARG A 34 -0.67 4.66 -9.16
N TYR A 35 -0.76 4.85 -7.85
CA TYR A 35 0.34 4.70 -6.91
C TYR A 35 -0.15 3.89 -5.71
N ILE A 36 0.78 3.31 -4.97
CA ILE A 36 0.50 2.58 -3.73
C ILE A 36 1.09 3.42 -2.60
N CYS A 37 0.28 3.70 -1.58
CA CYS A 37 0.67 4.40 -0.37
C CYS A 37 0.42 3.43 0.79
N PHE A 38 1.48 3.06 1.50
CA PHE A 38 1.39 2.21 2.68
C PHE A 38 2.41 2.65 3.73
N ASP A 39 2.16 2.29 4.98
CA ASP A 39 3.04 2.59 6.11
C ASP A 39 3.74 1.32 6.60
N THR A 40 2.97 0.27 6.84
CA THR A 40 3.50 -0.97 7.40
C THR A 40 2.87 -2.17 6.73
N ILE A 41 3.70 -3.14 6.39
CA ILE A 41 3.29 -4.46 5.93
C ILE A 41 3.22 -5.35 7.16
N LEU A 42 2.04 -5.89 7.45
CA LEU A 42 1.83 -6.77 8.58
C LEU A 42 2.17 -8.22 8.20
N SER A 43 2.85 -8.91 9.11
CA SER A 43 2.95 -10.36 9.10
C SER A 43 1.58 -10.98 9.42
N LYS A 44 1.47 -12.30 9.28
CA LYS A 44 0.28 -13.04 9.69
C LYS A 44 -0.10 -12.75 11.15
N ASP A 45 0.84 -12.84 12.08
CA ASP A 45 0.60 -12.56 13.50
C ASP A 45 0.13 -11.12 13.73
N GLY A 46 0.70 -10.17 12.96
CA GLY A 46 0.28 -8.77 12.99
C GLY A 46 -1.15 -8.58 12.49
N ALA A 47 -1.55 -9.30 11.45
CA ALA A 47 -2.90 -9.29 10.91
C ALA A 47 -3.92 -9.91 11.88
N GLU A 48 -3.56 -11.02 12.54
CA GLU A 48 -4.38 -11.66 13.56
C GLU A 48 -4.59 -10.75 14.77
N LYS A 49 -3.52 -10.08 15.22
CA LYS A 49 -3.61 -9.07 16.28
C LYS A 49 -4.53 -7.93 15.87
N LEU A 50 -4.36 -7.40 14.65
CA LEU A 50 -5.21 -6.33 14.14
C LEU A 50 -6.69 -6.75 14.14
N ALA A 51 -7.01 -7.96 13.69
CA ALA A 51 -8.38 -8.49 13.70
C ALA A 51 -8.99 -8.46 15.10
N LYS A 52 -8.23 -8.91 16.11
CA LYS A 52 -8.65 -8.84 17.53
C LYS A 52 -8.87 -7.39 17.98
N ASP A 53 -7.93 -6.51 17.67
CA ASP A 53 -7.96 -5.10 18.08
C ASP A 53 -9.18 -4.37 17.48
N ILE A 54 -9.58 -4.70 16.25
CA ILE A 54 -10.75 -4.09 15.58
C ILE A 54 -12.05 -4.89 15.74
N GLY A 55 -12.04 -6.00 16.50
CA GLY A 55 -13.22 -6.83 16.74
C GLY A 55 -13.75 -7.56 15.50
N VAL A 56 -12.88 -7.85 14.52
CA VAL A 56 -13.23 -8.55 13.29
C VAL A 56 -12.69 -9.98 13.34
N HIS A 57 -13.50 -10.92 12.87
CA HIS A 57 -13.10 -12.32 12.71
C HIS A 57 -11.80 -12.44 11.91
N VAL A 58 -10.83 -13.20 12.43
CA VAL A 58 -9.52 -13.40 11.79
C VAL A 58 -9.68 -13.96 10.38
N GLU A 59 -10.67 -14.82 10.16
CA GLU A 59 -10.97 -15.40 8.86
C GLU A 59 -11.45 -14.37 7.83
N LYS A 60 -11.82 -13.15 8.26
CA LYS A 60 -12.12 -11.98 7.41
C LYS A 60 -10.92 -11.07 7.10
N ILE A 61 -9.78 -11.25 7.78
CA ILE A 61 -8.48 -10.64 7.38
C ILE A 61 -7.49 -11.66 6.78
N CYS A 62 -7.29 -12.83 7.40
CA CYS A 62 -6.32 -13.84 6.98
C CYS A 62 -6.88 -14.91 6.01
N GLY A 63 -8.18 -15.15 6.02
CA GLY A 63 -8.85 -16.12 5.15
C GLY A 63 -9.02 -17.46 5.84
N SER A 64 -9.97 -18.25 5.35
CA SER A 64 -10.16 -19.61 5.86
C SER A 64 -9.09 -20.54 5.29
N ASN A 65 -8.45 -21.34 6.14
CA ASN A 65 -7.48 -22.37 5.73
C ASN A 65 -8.14 -23.59 5.06
N ASN A 66 -9.42 -23.51 4.69
CA ASN A 66 -10.19 -24.65 4.18
C ASN A 66 -9.86 -25.02 2.73
N ASP A 67 -9.04 -24.24 2.03
CA ASP A 67 -8.51 -24.63 0.72
C ASP A 67 -7.34 -25.59 0.94
N SER A 68 -7.68 -26.85 1.17
CA SER A 68 -6.77 -27.98 1.09
C SER A 68 -6.35 -28.20 -0.37
N ASP A 69 -5.51 -27.34 -0.92
CA ASP A 69 -4.64 -27.73 -2.04
C ASP A 69 -3.33 -28.25 -1.45
N ALA A 70 -3.38 -29.54 -1.09
CA ALA A 70 -2.21 -30.36 -0.86
C ALA A 70 -1.45 -30.50 -2.19
N ASN A 71 -0.62 -29.52 -2.53
CA ASN A 71 0.58 -29.58 -3.39
C ASN A 71 0.89 -28.20 -3.97
N ALA A 72 1.42 -27.30 -3.14
CA ALA A 72 2.20 -26.17 -3.64
C ALA A 72 3.22 -25.71 -2.59
N GLU A 73 4.22 -26.55 -2.34
CA GLU A 73 5.57 -26.06 -1.99
C GLU A 73 6.25 -25.34 -3.18
N ALA A 74 5.47 -24.83 -4.13
CA ALA A 74 5.91 -23.81 -5.05
C ALA A 74 6.06 -22.54 -4.22
N SER A 75 7.27 -22.33 -3.68
CA SER A 75 7.77 -21.08 -3.12
C SER A 75 7.02 -19.90 -3.73
N THR A 76 5.98 -19.42 -3.04
CA THR A 76 5.20 -18.30 -3.55
C THR A 76 6.20 -17.16 -3.67
N PRO A 77 6.41 -16.59 -4.87
CA PRO A 77 7.39 -15.54 -5.04
C PRO A 77 7.13 -14.48 -3.99
N SER A 78 8.17 -14.06 -3.28
CA SER A 78 8.09 -13.02 -2.26
C SER A 78 7.61 -11.73 -2.92
N LEU A 79 6.28 -11.58 -3.03
CA LEU A 79 5.64 -10.42 -3.59
C LEU A 79 6.08 -9.25 -2.72
N GLN A 80 6.89 -8.36 -3.28
CA GLN A 80 7.36 -7.17 -2.60
C GLN A 80 6.61 -5.98 -3.17
N ILE A 81 5.86 -5.27 -2.31
CA ILE A 81 5.26 -3.99 -2.69
C ILE A 81 6.28 -2.87 -2.51
N SER A 82 6.15 -1.81 -3.32
CA SER A 82 7.04 -0.66 -3.26
C SER A 82 6.26 0.63 -3.52
N ASP A 83 6.52 1.64 -2.68
CA ASP A 83 6.02 3.00 -2.81
C ASP A 83 6.99 3.92 -3.57
N LYS A 84 8.07 3.36 -4.17
CA LYS A 84 9.07 4.12 -4.94
C LYS A 84 8.47 5.06 -5.97
N LYS A 85 7.40 4.64 -6.65
CA LYS A 85 6.69 5.49 -7.63
C LYS A 85 6.07 6.72 -6.96
N LEU A 86 5.47 6.55 -5.79
CA LEU A 86 4.91 7.66 -5.01
C LEU A 86 6.03 8.57 -4.52
N LEU A 87 7.11 7.99 -4.00
CA LEU A 87 8.28 8.76 -3.53
C LEU A 87 8.93 9.56 -4.67
N ASP A 88 9.08 8.98 -5.87
CA ASP A 88 9.58 9.70 -7.04
C ASP A 88 8.65 10.86 -7.43
N LEU A 89 7.34 10.60 -7.48
CA LEU A 89 6.35 11.63 -7.77
C LEU A 89 6.41 12.80 -6.78
N MET A 90 6.61 12.51 -5.49
CA MET A 90 6.73 13.52 -4.44
C MET A 90 8.11 14.21 -4.42
N SER A 91 9.18 13.51 -4.83
CA SER A 91 10.57 14.01 -4.81
C SER A 91 10.94 14.80 -6.04
N ARG A 92 10.14 14.73 -7.12
CA ARG A 92 10.25 15.62 -8.27
C ARG A 92 10.06 17.04 -7.76
N THR A 93 11.17 17.72 -7.46
CA THR A 93 11.18 19.18 -7.30
C THR A 93 10.51 19.72 -8.55
N LEU A 94 9.35 20.35 -8.39
CA LEU A 94 8.71 21.11 -9.46
C LEU A 94 9.77 22.08 -9.96
N ARG A 95 10.43 21.73 -11.07
CA ARG A 95 11.37 22.63 -11.74
C ARG A 95 10.50 23.82 -12.13
N SER A 96 10.67 24.91 -11.37
CA SER A 96 10.07 26.20 -11.62
C SER A 96 10.51 26.62 -13.01
N CYS A 97 9.65 26.38 -13.99
CA CYS A 97 9.75 27.03 -15.28
C CYS A 97 8.80 28.23 -15.23
N TYR A 98 9.06 29.19 -14.35
CA TYR A 98 8.64 30.57 -14.58
C TYR A 98 9.55 31.13 -15.69
N HIS A 99 9.26 30.78 -16.94
CA HIS A 99 9.58 31.62 -18.09
C HIS A 99 8.87 31.06 -19.33
N GLU A 100 7.68 31.57 -19.63
CA GLU A 100 7.29 31.77 -21.02
C GLU A 100 6.84 33.22 -21.16
N SER A 101 7.52 33.91 -22.08
CA SER A 101 7.37 35.31 -22.45
C SER A 101 6.18 35.54 -23.36
#